data_AF-A0A7G2K139-F1
#
_entry.id   AF-A0A7G2K139-F1
#
_cell.length_a   1.000
_cell.length_b   1.000
_cell.length_c   1.000
_cell.angle_alpha   90.00
_cell.angle_beta   90.00
_cell.angle_gamma   90.00
#
_symmetry.space_group_name_H-M   'P 1'
#
loop_
_entity.id
_entity.type
_entity.pdbx_description
1 polymer ?
#
loop_
_entity_poly.entity_id
_entity_poly.type
_entity_poly.pdbx_seq_one_letter_code
_entity_poly.pdbx_strand_id
1 'polypeptide(L)'
;ILDEEHDSSYKQQDSWRYHARDLAIVLAQKLNIAVLMGSATPSLESINNVQNGKYQHLVLSKRAGNSTALRHFVIDLKNQNIQNGLSKPLLERMKAHLEKGNQVLLFLNRRGFAPVLLCHECGWIAQCPHCEKSYTYHQHQNVLRCHHCGAQKTIPRQCGDCGSTHLVTTGLGTEQ
;
A
#
# COMPACT_ATOMS: atom_id res chain seq x y z
N ILE A 1 -27.05 7.82 -3.08
CA ILE A 1 -25.90 8.12 -2.19
C ILE A 1 -24.98 6.91 -2.28
N LEU A 2 -23.69 7.12 -2.45
CA LEU A 2 -22.66 6.09 -2.39
C LEU A 2 -21.84 6.35 -1.13
N ASP A 3 -21.84 5.40 -0.21
CA ASP A 3 -21.01 5.46 0.99
C ASP A 3 -19.70 4.71 0.76
N GLU A 4 -18.63 5.19 1.39
CA GLU A 4 -17.24 4.77 1.15
C GLU A 4 -16.89 4.60 -0.34
N GLU A 5 -17.04 5.66 -1.12
CA GLU A 5 -16.92 5.59 -2.60
C GLU A 5 -15.59 5.03 -3.14
N HIS A 6 -14.53 5.06 -2.33
CA HIS A 6 -13.22 4.50 -2.65
C HIS A 6 -13.16 2.97 -2.54
N ASP A 7 -14.17 2.33 -1.95
CA ASP A 7 -14.16 0.90 -1.67
C ASP A 7 -14.09 0.07 -2.96
N SER A 8 -13.10 -0.82 -3.03
CA SER A 8 -12.87 -1.68 -4.18
C SER A 8 -14.03 -2.65 -4.50
N SER A 9 -14.95 -2.88 -3.56
CA SER A 9 -16.16 -3.69 -3.77
C SER A 9 -17.12 -3.10 -4.79
N TYR A 10 -17.04 -1.79 -5.06
CA TYR A 10 -17.77 -1.18 -6.17
C TYR A 10 -17.24 -1.62 -7.55
N LYS A 11 -16.07 -2.26 -7.63
CA LYS A 11 -15.50 -2.79 -8.88
C LYS A 11 -15.72 -4.30 -8.97
N GLN A 12 -16.60 -4.70 -9.89
CA GLN A 12 -16.81 -6.11 -10.21
C GLN A 12 -15.57 -6.68 -10.91
N GLN A 13 -15.01 -7.76 -10.36
CA GLN A 13 -13.79 -8.40 -10.88
C GLN A 13 -14.10 -9.57 -11.83
N ASP A 14 -15.22 -10.25 -11.59
CA ASP A 14 -15.62 -11.45 -12.34
C ASP A 14 -16.66 -11.13 -13.40
N SER A 15 -16.65 -11.88 -14.50
CA SER A 15 -17.59 -11.73 -15.62
C SER A 15 -17.60 -10.31 -16.22
N TRP A 16 -18.69 -9.57 -16.05
CA TRP A 16 -18.85 -8.21 -16.56
C TRP A 16 -18.24 -7.17 -15.60
N ARG A 17 -17.06 -6.66 -15.97
CA ARG A 17 -16.21 -5.80 -15.12
C ARG A 17 -16.62 -4.32 -15.11
N TYR A 18 -17.82 -4.02 -14.63
CA TYR A 18 -18.26 -2.64 -14.42
C TYR A 18 -17.76 -2.05 -13.09
N HIS A 19 -17.82 -0.72 -12.98
CA HIS A 19 -17.60 -0.01 -11.71
C HIS A 19 -18.91 0.66 -11.31
N ALA A 20 -19.51 0.22 -10.19
CA ALA A 20 -20.82 0.66 -9.74
C ALA A 20 -20.88 2.16 -9.47
N ARG A 21 -19.84 2.75 -8.86
CA ARG A 21 -19.67 4.20 -8.71
C ARG A 21 -19.84 4.95 -10.03
N ASP A 22 -19.07 4.55 -11.05
CA ASP A 22 -19.07 5.23 -12.34
C ASP A 22 -20.42 5.06 -13.06
N LEU A 23 -21.02 3.86 -12.98
CA LEU A 23 -22.36 3.63 -13.50
C LEU A 23 -23.43 4.47 -12.78
N ALA A 24 -23.31 4.66 -11.47
CA ALA A 24 -24.24 5.49 -10.71
C ALA A 24 -24.18 6.96 -11.14
N ILE A 25 -22.99 7.47 -11.46
CA ILE A 25 -22.82 8.82 -12.02
C ILE A 25 -23.50 8.94 -13.39
N VAL A 26 -23.26 7.96 -14.29
CA VAL A 26 -23.91 7.93 -15.62
C VAL A 26 -25.44 7.84 -15.50
N LEU A 27 -25.94 6.98 -14.62
CA LEU A 27 -27.37 6.83 -14.37
C LEU A 27 -27.99 8.13 -13.85
N ALA A 28 -27.34 8.78 -12.89
CA ALA A 28 -27.81 10.02 -12.31
C ALA A 28 -27.83 11.17 -13.33
N GLN A 29 -26.84 11.23 -14.23
CA GLN A 29 -26.85 12.17 -15.34
C GLN A 29 -28.04 11.93 -16.27
N LYS A 30 -28.34 10.67 -16.63
CA LYS A 30 -29.50 10.33 -17.47
C LYS A 30 -30.84 10.69 -16.83
N LEU A 31 -30.93 10.54 -15.51
CA LEU A 31 -32.13 10.84 -14.74
C LEU A 31 -32.21 12.30 -14.27
N ASN A 32 -31.19 13.12 -14.54
CA ASN A 32 -31.06 14.49 -14.05
C ASN A 32 -31.23 14.60 -12.53
N ILE A 33 -30.56 13.73 -11.77
CA ILE A 33 -30.57 13.70 -10.31
C ILE A 33 -29.16 13.87 -9.74
N ALA A 34 -29.06 14.31 -8.49
CA ALA A 34 -27.78 14.44 -7.80
C ALA A 34 -27.27 13.08 -7.27
N VAL A 35 -25.94 12.91 -7.28
CA VAL A 35 -25.25 11.81 -6.57
C VAL A 35 -24.41 12.40 -5.46
N LEU A 36 -24.64 11.94 -4.24
CA LEU A 36 -23.75 12.19 -3.11
C LEU A 36 -22.82 11.01 -2.95
N MET A 37 -21.51 11.27 -2.94
CA MET A 37 -20.45 10.29 -2.68
C MET A 37 -19.76 10.67 -1.37
N GLY A 38 -19.90 9.84 -0.35
CA GLY A 38 -19.24 10.01 0.94
C GLY A 38 -17.98 9.16 1.02
N SER A 39 -16.91 9.74 1.57
CA SER A 39 -15.78 8.96 2.07
C SER A 39 -14.85 9.79 2.96
N ALA A 40 -14.26 9.15 3.97
CA ALA A 40 -13.16 9.72 4.74
C ALA A 40 -11.81 9.68 3.99
N THR A 41 -11.66 8.77 3.02
CA THR A 41 -10.47 8.60 2.18
C THR A 41 -10.86 8.53 0.70
N PRO A 42 -11.27 9.66 0.09
CA PRO A 42 -11.73 9.69 -1.29
C PRO A 42 -10.71 9.10 -2.27
N SER A 43 -11.21 8.41 -3.28
CA SER A 43 -10.41 7.89 -4.39
C SER A 43 -9.72 9.02 -5.15
N LEU A 44 -8.57 8.71 -5.76
CA LEU A 44 -7.81 9.68 -6.54
C LEU A 44 -8.61 10.19 -7.75
N GLU A 45 -9.44 9.34 -8.35
CA GLU A 45 -10.32 9.72 -9.45
C GLU A 45 -11.36 10.75 -9.01
N SER A 46 -11.98 10.56 -7.85
CA SER A 46 -12.95 11.51 -7.28
C SER A 46 -12.29 12.86 -6.94
N ILE A 47 -11.09 12.83 -6.34
CA ILE A 47 -10.28 14.04 -6.09
C ILE A 47 -9.97 14.78 -7.40
N ASN A 48 -9.53 14.05 -8.43
CA ASN A 48 -9.22 14.62 -9.74
C ASN A 48 -10.48 15.23 -10.40
N ASN A 49 -11.65 14.60 -10.28
CA ASN A 49 -12.89 15.16 -10.82
C ASN A 49 -13.35 16.42 -10.07
N VAL A 50 -13.10 16.52 -8.76
CA VAL A 50 -13.26 17.77 -8.00
C VAL A 50 -12.33 18.85 -8.52
N GLN A 51 -11.04 18.53 -8.69
CA GLN A 51 -10.04 19.49 -9.19
C GLN A 51 -10.37 20.00 -10.59
N ASN A 52 -10.94 19.14 -11.45
CA ASN A 52 -11.39 19.49 -12.79
C ASN A 52 -12.79 20.14 -12.83
N GLY A 53 -13.40 20.44 -11.68
CA GLY A 53 -14.70 21.11 -11.59
C GLY A 53 -15.90 20.26 -12.01
N LYS A 54 -15.72 18.94 -12.19
CA LYS A 54 -16.82 18.01 -12.51
C LYS A 54 -17.68 17.70 -11.30
N TYR A 55 -17.06 17.63 -10.11
CA TYR A 55 -17.74 17.37 -8.84
C TYR A 55 -17.58 18.55 -7.89
N GLN A 56 -18.58 18.75 -7.04
CA GLN A 56 -18.48 19.68 -5.92
C GLN A 56 -17.97 18.96 -4.68
N HIS A 57 -17.01 19.58 -3.97
CA HIS A 57 -16.47 19.04 -2.74
C HIS A 57 -17.14 19.67 -1.52
N LEU A 58 -17.77 18.83 -0.69
CA LEU A 58 -18.41 19.21 0.56
C LEU A 58 -17.63 18.61 1.73
N VAL A 59 -17.07 19.45 2.60
CA VAL A 59 -16.17 19.02 3.67
C VAL A 59 -16.83 19.12 5.04
N LEU A 60 -16.80 18.01 5.79
CA LEU A 60 -17.13 17.98 7.21
C LEU A 60 -15.82 18.02 8.02
N SER A 61 -15.46 19.19 8.52
CA SER A 61 -14.16 19.41 9.22
C SER A 61 -14.14 18.95 10.68
N LYS A 62 -15.31 18.71 11.27
CA LYS A 62 -15.44 18.25 12.66
C LYS A 62 -15.62 16.75 12.69
N ARG A 63 -14.80 16.06 13.50
CA ARG A 63 -14.96 14.63 13.76
C ARG A 63 -16.22 14.39 14.60
N ALA A 64 -16.89 13.27 14.34
CA ALA A 64 -17.95 12.79 15.20
C ALA A 64 -17.34 12.25 16.51
N GLY A 65 -17.86 12.71 17.66
CA GLY A 65 -17.45 12.26 18.99
C GLY A 65 -16.16 12.91 19.55
N ASN A 66 -15.74 12.44 20.73
CA ASN A 66 -14.58 12.95 21.49
C ASN A 66 -13.29 12.17 21.15
N SER A 67 -12.99 11.95 19.86
CA SER A 67 -11.78 11.19 19.49
C SER A 67 -10.51 11.96 19.87
N THR A 68 -9.63 11.37 20.66
CA THR A 68 -8.29 11.92 20.95
C THR A 68 -7.35 11.75 19.76
N ALA A 69 -6.28 12.54 19.73
CA ALA A 69 -5.25 12.41 18.70
C ALA A 69 -4.55 11.05 18.81
N LEU A 70 -4.50 10.31 17.69
CA LEU A 70 -3.75 9.06 17.57
C LEU A 70 -2.24 9.35 17.67
N ARG A 71 -1.57 8.70 18.62
CA ARG A 71 -0.10 8.71 18.69
C ARG A 71 0.44 7.63 17.76
N HIS A 72 1.25 8.02 16.79
CA HIS A 72 1.93 7.11 15.87
C HIS A 72 3.44 7.26 16.01
N PHE A 73 4.18 6.19 15.66
CA PHE A 73 5.63 6.14 15.71
C PHE A 73 6.14 5.50 14.43
N VAL A 74 7.19 6.08 13.84
CA VAL A 74 7.90 5.51 12.69
C VAL A 74 9.17 4.85 13.22
N ILE A 75 9.36 3.58 12.92
CA ILE A 75 10.58 2.83 13.29
C ILE A 75 11.42 2.65 12.03
N ASP A 76 12.62 3.20 12.03
CA ASP A 76 13.60 2.90 10.99
C ASP A 76 14.11 1.47 11.18
N LEU A 77 13.92 0.63 10.17
CA LEU A 77 14.31 -0.78 10.20
C LEU A 77 15.78 -1.00 9.82
N LYS A 78 16.48 0.00 9.28
CA LYS A 78 17.88 -0.13 8.88
C LYS A 78 18.73 -0.58 10.06
N ASN A 79 19.59 -1.57 9.84
CA ASN A 79 20.51 -2.13 10.84
C ASN A 79 19.83 -2.70 12.09
N GLN A 80 18.50 -2.86 12.10
CA GLN A 80 17.80 -3.48 13.22
C GLN A 80 17.88 -5.00 13.13
N ASN A 81 17.93 -5.68 14.28
CA ASN A 81 17.68 -7.11 14.30
C ASN A 81 16.18 -7.35 14.09
N ILE A 82 15.83 -8.01 12.99
CA ILE A 82 14.45 -8.30 12.61
C ILE A 82 14.14 -9.76 12.93
N GLN A 83 13.16 -9.98 13.80
CA GLN A 83 12.67 -11.30 14.16
C GLN A 83 11.30 -11.51 13.51
N ASN A 84 11.18 -12.49 12.61
CA ASN A 84 9.94 -12.80 11.90
C ASN A 84 9.28 -11.57 11.25
N GLY A 85 10.10 -10.65 10.70
CA GLY A 85 9.62 -9.41 10.07
C GLY A 85 9.32 -8.26 11.05
N LEU A 86 9.51 -8.45 12.35
CA LEU A 86 9.23 -7.46 13.38
C LEU A 86 10.53 -6.94 14.02
N SER A 87 10.61 -5.63 14.24
CA SER A 87 11.75 -5.01 14.92
C SER A 87 11.62 -5.18 16.44
N LYS A 88 12.78 -5.23 17.13
CA LYS A 88 12.82 -5.32 18.60
C LYS A 88 11.96 -4.24 19.30
N PRO A 89 12.00 -2.94 18.92
CA PRO A 89 11.16 -1.92 19.54
C PRO A 89 9.65 -2.15 19.33
N LEU A 90 9.26 -2.74 18.20
CA LEU A 90 7.86 -3.09 17.95
C LEU A 90 7.42 -4.26 18.84
N LEU A 91 8.23 -5.31 18.94
CA LEU A 91 7.95 -6.47 19.78
C LEU A 91 7.77 -6.10 21.25
N GLU A 92 8.65 -5.23 21.79
CA GLU A 92 8.54 -4.74 23.18
C GLU A 92 7.23 -4.00 23.42
N ARG A 93 6.81 -3.14 22.48
CA ARG A 93 5.54 -2.41 22.56
C ARG A 93 4.34 -3.32 22.45
N MET A 94 4.38 -4.31 21.55
CA MET A 94 3.33 -5.31 21.42
C MET A 94 3.17 -6.11 22.71
N LYS A 95 4.27 -6.58 23.29
CA LYS A 95 4.27 -7.33 24.55
C LYS A 95 3.62 -6.52 25.68
N ALA A 96 4.06 -5.28 25.89
CA ALA A 96 3.49 -4.40 26.92
C ALA A 96 2.00 -4.07 26.69
N HIS A 97 1.52 -4.10 25.44
CA HIS A 97 0.12 -3.89 25.12
C HIS A 97 -0.73 -5.14 25.42
N LEU A 98 -0.22 -6.32 25.05
CA LEU A 98 -0.85 -7.63 25.28
C LEU A 98 -0.88 -8.01 26.77
N GLU A 99 0.17 -7.67 27.55
CA GLU A 99 0.21 -7.88 29.00
C GLU A 99 -0.91 -7.16 29.77
N LYS A 100 -1.52 -6.13 29.17
CA LYS A 100 -2.68 -5.41 29.70
C LYS A 100 -4.02 -6.02 29.27
N GLY A 101 -4.01 -7.17 28.61
CA GLY A 101 -5.22 -7.83 28.09
C GLY A 101 -5.79 -7.20 26.82
N ASN A 102 -5.06 -6.31 26.14
CA ASN A 102 -5.50 -5.71 24.88
C ASN A 102 -5.14 -6.61 23.68
N GLN A 103 -5.55 -6.20 22.49
CA GLN A 103 -5.25 -6.89 21.22
C GLN A 103 -4.36 -6.04 20.32
N VAL A 104 -3.51 -6.70 19.53
CA VAL A 104 -2.68 -6.04 18.51
C VAL A 104 -3.10 -6.54 17.13
N LEU A 105 -3.34 -5.61 16.22
CA LEU A 105 -3.56 -5.90 14.81
C LEU A 105 -2.29 -5.58 14.00
N LEU A 106 -1.79 -6.56 13.26
CA LEU A 106 -0.67 -6.39 12.32
C LEU A 106 -1.20 -6.38 10.89
N PHE A 107 -0.89 -5.31 10.16
CA PHE A 107 -1.21 -5.21 8.74
C PHE A 107 -0.02 -5.65 7.90
N LEU A 108 -0.25 -6.58 6.97
CA LEU A 108 0.73 -7.08 6.01
C LEU A 108 0.21 -6.86 4.58
N ASN A 109 1.12 -6.86 3.62
CA ASN A 109 0.76 -6.82 2.20
C ASN A 109 -0.06 -8.08 1.82
N ARG A 110 -0.97 -7.92 0.85
CA ARG A 110 -1.72 -9.05 0.29
C ARG A 110 -0.78 -10.10 -0.32
N ARG A 111 -1.17 -11.38 -0.30
CA ARG A 111 -0.44 -12.47 -0.97
C ARG A 111 -0.22 -12.16 -2.45
N GLY A 112 0.92 -12.59 -2.98
CA GLY A 112 1.30 -12.37 -4.38
C GLY A 112 1.81 -10.96 -4.69
N PHE A 113 2.11 -10.13 -3.67
CA PHE A 113 2.81 -8.88 -3.93
C PHE A 113 4.22 -9.15 -4.48
N ALA A 114 4.56 -8.48 -5.57
CA ALA A 114 5.83 -8.62 -6.26
C ALA A 114 6.99 -8.14 -5.36
N PRO A 115 7.83 -9.04 -4.82
CA PRO A 115 8.86 -8.64 -3.87
C PRO A 115 9.91 -7.78 -4.57
N VAL A 116 10.37 -6.69 -3.94
CA VAL A 116 11.55 -5.94 -4.39
C VAL A 116 12.78 -6.39 -3.61
N LEU A 117 13.96 -6.26 -4.21
CA LEU A 117 15.23 -6.52 -3.53
C LEU A 117 15.75 -5.21 -2.91
N LEU A 118 16.05 -5.23 -1.60
CA LEU A 118 16.62 -4.11 -0.87
C LEU A 118 17.83 -4.49 -0.01
N CYS A 119 18.67 -3.53 0.33
CA CYS A 119 19.74 -3.69 1.32
C CYS A 119 19.24 -3.33 2.72
N HIS A 120 19.37 -4.25 3.66
CA HIS A 120 18.91 -4.05 5.04
C HIS A 120 19.73 -2.99 5.81
N GLU A 121 20.96 -2.73 5.38
CA GLU A 121 21.85 -1.81 6.08
C GLU A 121 21.67 -0.35 5.66
N CYS A 122 21.66 -0.09 4.34
CA CYS A 122 21.59 1.28 3.81
C CYS A 122 20.22 1.65 3.24
N GLY A 123 19.34 0.68 2.99
CA GLY A 123 18.03 0.91 2.38
C GLY A 123 18.02 1.03 0.86
N TRP A 124 19.16 0.75 0.18
CA TRP A 124 19.21 0.70 -1.29
C TRP A 124 18.16 -0.26 -1.84
N ILE A 125 17.50 0.12 -2.94
CA ILE A 125 16.51 -0.71 -3.65
C ILE A 125 17.04 -0.96 -5.06
N ALA A 126 16.93 -2.20 -5.53
CA ALA A 126 17.30 -2.53 -6.90
C ALA A 126 16.39 -1.83 -7.92
N GLN A 127 16.92 -0.83 -8.63
CA GLN A 127 16.20 -0.05 -9.64
C GLN A 127 16.62 -0.42 -11.06
N CYS A 128 15.68 -0.30 -11.99
CA CYS A 128 15.90 -0.49 -13.41
C CYS A 128 16.52 0.78 -14.02
N PRO A 129 17.71 0.70 -14.65
CA PRO A 129 18.39 1.88 -15.20
C PRO A 129 17.69 2.45 -16.44
N HIS A 130 16.75 1.72 -17.06
CA HIS A 130 16.05 2.16 -18.27
C HIS A 130 14.80 3.00 -17.99
N CYS A 131 14.16 2.82 -16.83
CA CYS A 131 12.86 3.46 -16.55
C CYS A 131 12.67 3.85 -15.08
N GLU A 132 13.72 3.70 -14.25
CA GLU A 132 13.77 4.13 -12.85
C GLU A 132 12.72 3.46 -11.94
N LYS A 133 12.04 2.40 -12.42
CA LYS A 133 11.16 1.55 -11.62
C LYS A 133 11.96 0.49 -10.86
N SER A 134 11.49 0.13 -9.67
CA SER A 134 12.05 -0.98 -8.91
C SER A 134 11.95 -2.29 -9.69
N TYR A 135 13.01 -3.09 -9.63
CA TYR A 135 12.98 -4.47 -10.10
C TYR A 135 12.11 -5.33 -9.17
N THR A 136 11.37 -6.28 -9.76
CA THR A 136 10.76 -7.38 -9.02
C THR A 136 11.72 -8.55 -8.95
N TYR A 137 11.86 -9.11 -7.75
CA TYR A 137 12.60 -10.32 -7.47
C TYR A 137 11.76 -11.55 -7.82
N HIS A 138 12.27 -12.39 -8.73
CA HIS A 138 11.63 -13.65 -9.11
C HIS A 138 12.44 -14.82 -8.54
N GLN A 139 12.01 -15.35 -7.39
CA GLN A 139 12.75 -16.37 -6.65
C GLN A 139 13.03 -17.64 -7.46
N HIS A 140 12.02 -18.20 -8.13
CA HIS A 140 12.17 -19.44 -8.91
C HIS A 140 13.12 -19.31 -10.11
N GLN A 141 13.17 -18.12 -10.72
CA GLN A 141 14.02 -17.85 -11.88
C GLN A 141 15.39 -17.27 -11.49
N ASN A 142 15.57 -16.94 -10.21
CA ASN A 142 16.76 -16.29 -9.67
C ASN A 142 17.18 -15.03 -10.48
N VAL A 143 16.19 -14.20 -10.84
CA VAL A 143 16.39 -13.01 -11.69
C VAL A 143 15.62 -11.81 -11.14
N LEU A 144 16.15 -10.62 -11.39
CA LEU A 144 15.45 -9.35 -11.22
C LEU A 144 14.80 -8.99 -12.56
N ARG A 145 13.49 -8.73 -12.57
CA ARG A 145 12.74 -8.37 -13.78
C ARG A 145 11.98 -7.06 -13.59
N CYS A 146 12.12 -6.17 -14.56
CA CYS A 146 11.34 -4.95 -14.61
C CYS A 146 10.01 -5.25 -15.32
N HIS A 147 8.88 -5.08 -14.63
CA HIS A 147 7.55 -5.27 -15.23
C HIS A 147 7.08 -4.09 -16.09
N HIS A 148 7.83 -3.00 -16.10
CA HIS A 148 7.51 -1.85 -16.94
C HIS A 148 8.15 -1.95 -18.34
N CYS A 149 9.46 -2.20 -18.43
CA CYS A 149 10.18 -2.25 -19.70
C CYS A 149 10.66 -3.66 -20.11
N GLY A 150 10.46 -4.68 -19.27
CA GLY A 150 10.87 -6.05 -19.56
C GLY A 150 12.35 -6.38 -19.30
N ALA A 151 13.17 -5.39 -18.98
CA ALA A 151 14.59 -5.58 -18.68
C ALA A 151 14.82 -6.63 -17.57
N GLN A 152 15.90 -7.39 -17.70
CA GLN A 152 16.30 -8.41 -16.74
C GLN A 152 17.72 -8.17 -16.25
N LYS A 153 17.98 -8.56 -14.99
CA LYS A 153 19.29 -8.47 -14.36
C LYS A 153 19.49 -9.66 -13.42
N THR A 154 20.70 -10.18 -13.33
CA THR A 154 21.06 -11.17 -12.30
C THR A 154 20.99 -10.54 -10.91
N ILE A 155 20.62 -11.34 -9.91
CA ILE A 155 20.58 -10.85 -8.52
C ILE A 155 22.02 -10.54 -8.07
N PRO A 156 22.31 -9.31 -7.63
CA PRO A 156 23.63 -8.95 -7.13
C PRO A 156 23.93 -9.66 -5.82
N ARG A 157 25.20 -9.99 -5.56
CA ARG A 157 25.64 -10.59 -4.29
C ARG A 157 25.91 -9.57 -3.19
N GLN A 158 26.08 -8.30 -3.56
CA GLN A 158 26.40 -7.19 -2.67
C GLN A 158 25.62 -5.94 -3.10
N CYS A 159 25.34 -5.08 -2.13
CA CYS A 159 24.76 -3.77 -2.37
C CYS A 159 25.73 -2.90 -3.18
N GLY A 160 25.22 -2.28 -4.25
CA GLY A 160 26.02 -1.35 -5.05
C GLY A 160 26.37 -0.04 -4.33
N ASP A 161 25.63 0.32 -3.28
CA ASP A 161 25.79 1.59 -2.58
C ASP A 161 26.72 1.48 -1.36
N CYS A 162 26.58 0.44 -0.53
CA CYS A 162 27.37 0.28 0.71
C CYS A 162 28.25 -0.98 0.76
N GLY A 163 28.17 -1.86 -0.25
CA GLY A 163 28.94 -3.12 -0.29
C GLY A 163 28.42 -4.24 0.61
N SER A 164 27.40 -4.01 1.43
CA SER A 164 26.80 -5.05 2.28
C SER A 164 26.30 -6.26 1.49
N THR A 165 26.50 -7.45 2.02
CA THR A 165 25.91 -8.70 1.51
C THR A 165 24.50 -8.94 2.02
N HIS A 166 23.98 -8.09 2.92
CA HIS A 166 22.67 -8.27 3.56
C HIS A 166 21.55 -7.72 2.67
N LEU A 167 21.33 -8.41 1.55
CA LEU A 167 20.24 -8.13 0.62
C LEU A 167 19.04 -9.01 0.97
N VAL A 168 17.89 -8.37 1.16
CA VAL A 168 16.63 -9.02 1.56
C VAL A 168 15.51 -8.62 0.60
N THR A 169 14.44 -9.42 0.58
CA THR A 169 13.25 -9.11 -0.20
C THR A 169 12.15 -8.55 0.68
N THR A 170 11.38 -7.60 0.14
CA THR A 170 10.16 -7.14 0.82
C THR A 170 9.04 -8.15 0.67
N GLY A 171 8.21 -8.32 1.70
CA GLY A 171 6.98 -9.09 1.59
C GLY A 171 7.10 -10.51 2.12
N LEU A 172 7.43 -10.63 3.41
CA LEU A 172 6.89 -11.73 4.23
C LEU A 172 5.36 -11.56 4.20
N GLY A 173 4.71 -12.11 3.16
CA GLY A 173 3.25 -12.15 3.07
C GLY A 173 2.68 -13.09 4.14
N THR A 174 1.46 -13.57 3.95
CA THR A 174 0.91 -14.63 4.82
C THR A 174 1.42 -16.02 4.45
N GLU A 175 2.61 -16.12 3.85
CA GLU A 175 3.27 -17.38 3.51
C GLU A 175 4.29 -17.67 4.61
N GLN A 176 3.96 -18.66 5.44
CA GLN A 176 4.87 -19.40 6.31
C GLN A 176 4.84 -20.86 5.89
#